data_AF-K1PAZ1-F1
#
_entry.id   AF-K1PAZ1-F1
#
_cell.length_a   1.000
_cell.length_b   1.000
_cell.length_c   1.000
_cell.angle_alpha   90.00
_cell.angle_beta   90.00
_cell.angle_gamma   90.00
#
_symmetry.space_group_name_H-M   'P 1'
#
loop_
_entity.id
_entity.type
_entity.pdbx_description
1 polymer ?
#
loop_
_entity_poly.entity_id
_entity_poly.type
_entity_poly.pdbx_seq_one_letter_code
_entity_poly.pdbx_strand_id
1 'polypeptide(L)'
;MEEFLQETKHFLWSQHESITELEAVGGYPIMMNEFKRETDDKIHVVIGNESCDLDSVVAALTHGYFLHKTSSSSQTKCLPVLNTPKSQFHLRTDSKYLLSQTGINPDHLTFKDDLDLQDLHLKGRLSLTLVDHNVLAGEHASLEGSVVMVIDHHQLERKPCDRSAL
;
A
#
# COMPACT_ATOMS: atom_id res chain seq x y z
N MET A 1 17.16 5.56 15.44
CA MET A 1 16.80 4.35 14.68
C MET A 1 15.67 3.59 15.36
N GLU A 2 15.79 3.27 16.66
CA GLU A 2 14.71 2.57 17.41
C GLU A 2 13.38 3.33 17.43
N GLU A 3 13.39 4.65 17.68
CA GLU A 3 12.18 5.50 17.65
C GLU A 3 11.44 5.41 16.30
N PHE A 4 12.18 5.55 15.19
CA PHE A 4 11.64 5.39 13.85
C PHE A 4 11.00 4.01 13.63
N LEU A 5 11.63 2.94 14.10
CA LEU A 5 11.08 1.59 14.01
C LEU A 5 9.82 1.43 14.85
N GLN A 6 9.77 2.04 16.03
CA GLN A 6 8.59 1.99 16.90
C GLN A 6 7.40 2.72 16.26
N GLU A 7 7.64 3.91 15.69
CA GLU A 7 6.60 4.67 14.98
C GLU A 7 6.12 3.92 13.73
N THR A 8 7.03 3.29 12.98
CA THR A 8 6.69 2.48 11.81
C THR A 8 5.82 1.28 12.18
N LYS A 9 6.12 0.59 13.29
CA LYS A 9 5.29 -0.53 13.78
C LYS A 9 3.88 -0.08 14.14
N HIS A 10 3.75 1.06 14.83
CA HIS A 10 2.45 1.62 15.19
C HIS A 10 1.67 2.04 13.94
N PHE A 11 2.34 2.65 12.97
CA PHE A 11 1.75 2.99 11.68
C PHE A 11 1.19 1.74 10.97
N LEU A 12 2.00 0.69 10.82
CA LEU A 12 1.59 -0.55 10.16
C LEU A 12 0.42 -1.24 10.88
N TRP A 13 0.46 -1.31 12.21
CA TRP A 13 -0.66 -1.81 13.02
C TRP A 13 -1.95 -1.03 12.77
N SER A 14 -1.90 0.30 12.84
CA SER A 14 -3.06 1.17 12.63
C SER A 14 -3.66 1.03 11.23
N GLN A 15 -2.82 0.81 10.21
CA GLN A 15 -3.29 0.54 8.85
C GLN A 15 -3.96 -0.82 8.75
N HIS A 16 -3.38 -1.88 9.32
CA HIS A 16 -3.97 -3.22 9.33
C HIS A 16 -5.36 -3.25 9.98
N GLU A 17 -5.53 -2.57 11.13
CA GLU A 17 -6.86 -2.43 11.77
C GLU A 17 -7.85 -1.71 10.86
N SER A 18 -7.44 -0.62 10.21
CA SER A 18 -8.30 0.11 9.26
C SER A 18 -8.75 -0.75 8.08
N ILE A 19 -7.89 -1.63 7.56
CA ILE A 19 -8.22 -2.51 6.43
C ILE A 19 -9.17 -3.62 6.86
N THR A 20 -8.91 -4.25 8.01
CA THR A 20 -9.78 -5.30 8.55
C THR A 20 -11.21 -4.78 8.79
N GLU A 21 -11.34 -3.53 9.22
CA GLU A 21 -12.64 -2.86 9.36
C GLU A 21 -13.35 -2.60 8.02
N LEU A 22 -12.60 -2.32 6.94
CA LEU A 22 -13.17 -2.14 5.59
C LEU A 22 -13.74 -3.46 5.03
N GLU A 23 -13.14 -4.61 5.36
CA GLU A 23 -13.58 -5.93 4.88
C GLU A 23 -14.73 -6.55 5.70
N ALA A 24 -14.86 -6.21 6.98
CA ALA A 24 -15.90 -6.74 7.87
C ALA A 24 -17.35 -6.37 7.47
N VAL A 25 -17.55 -5.63 6.38
CA VAL A 25 -18.85 -5.23 5.81
C VAL A 25 -19.58 -6.41 5.12
N GLY A 26 -19.02 -7.62 5.13
CA GLY A 26 -19.51 -8.77 4.36
C GLY A 26 -20.14 -9.97 5.10
N GLY A 27 -20.59 -9.93 6.37
CA GLY A 27 -21.20 -11.17 6.89
C GLY A 27 -21.74 -11.37 8.32
N TYR A 28 -21.73 -10.42 9.26
CA TYR A 28 -22.28 -10.69 10.61
C TYR A 28 -23.11 -9.53 11.18
N PRO A 29 -24.36 -9.75 11.68
CA PRO A 29 -25.12 -8.73 12.37
C PRO A 29 -24.77 -8.79 13.86
N ILE A 30 -23.99 -7.83 14.35
CA ILE A 30 -23.90 -7.57 15.78
C ILE A 30 -24.36 -6.13 16.02
N MET A 31 -25.43 -6.01 16.78
CA MET A 31 -25.98 -4.77 17.29
C MET A 31 -24.87 -3.95 17.97
N MET A 32 -24.59 -2.75 17.47
CA MET A 32 -24.51 -1.51 18.24
C MET A 32 -24.57 -0.32 17.26
N ASN A 33 -25.54 0.56 17.48
CA ASN A 33 -25.59 1.89 16.90
C ASN A 33 -24.33 2.65 17.34
N GLU A 34 -23.42 2.94 16.42
CA GLU A 34 -22.83 4.27 16.19
C GLU A 34 -21.77 4.20 15.07
N PHE A 35 -21.93 5.08 14.07
CA PHE A 35 -20.96 5.41 13.02
C PHE A 35 -20.65 4.38 11.92
N LYS A 36 -21.66 4.05 11.10
CA LYS A 36 -21.41 3.66 9.71
C LYS A 36 -21.17 4.92 8.87
N ARG A 37 -19.92 5.38 8.79
CA ARG A 37 -19.51 6.41 7.83
C ARG A 37 -18.76 5.69 6.71
N GLU A 38 -19.40 5.54 5.56
CA GLU A 38 -18.66 5.27 4.33
C GLU A 38 -17.79 6.52 4.13
N THR A 39 -16.52 6.44 4.52
CA THR A 39 -15.65 7.61 4.48
C THR A 39 -15.25 7.84 3.04
N ASP A 40 -15.39 9.08 2.57
CA ASP A 40 -14.89 9.54 1.26
C ASP A 40 -13.35 9.68 1.29
N ASP A 41 -12.69 8.96 2.20
CA ASP A 41 -11.25 9.01 2.39
C ASP A 41 -10.59 8.43 1.14
N LYS A 42 -9.60 9.16 0.64
CA LYS A 42 -8.73 8.68 -0.43
C LYS A 42 -7.72 7.71 0.15
N ILE A 43 -7.42 6.65 -0.60
CA ILE A 43 -6.41 5.68 -0.25
C ILE A 43 -5.23 5.88 -1.19
N HIS A 44 -4.09 6.25 -0.62
CA HIS A 44 -2.83 6.36 -1.33
C HIS A 44 -2.02 5.09 -1.09
N VAL A 45 -2.01 4.20 -2.07
CA VAL A 45 -1.24 2.96 -2.03
C VAL A 45 0.17 3.20 -2.55
N VAL A 46 1.16 2.72 -1.82
CA VAL A 46 2.55 2.62 -2.27
C VAL A 46 2.85 1.16 -2.54
N ILE A 47 3.18 0.82 -3.77
CA ILE A 47 3.33 -0.59 -4.19
C ILE A 47 4.63 -0.81 -4.95
N GLY A 48 5.33 -1.89 -4.60
CA GLY A 48 6.52 -2.38 -5.26
C GLY A 48 6.21 -3.27 -6.47
N ASN A 49 7.25 -3.82 -7.10
CA ASN A 49 7.06 -4.78 -8.19
C ASN A 49 6.59 -6.15 -7.68
N GLU A 50 6.12 -7.00 -8.59
CA GLU A 50 5.57 -8.34 -8.27
C GLU A 50 6.61 -9.36 -7.79
N SER A 51 7.90 -9.08 -8.00
CA SER A 51 8.96 -9.90 -7.43
C SER A 51 8.92 -9.82 -5.91
N CYS A 52 8.51 -8.67 -5.37
CA CYS A 52 8.44 -8.38 -3.93
C CYS A 52 9.74 -8.82 -3.23
N ASP A 53 10.87 -8.46 -3.84
CA ASP A 53 12.18 -8.62 -3.24
C ASP A 53 12.40 -7.57 -2.14
N LEU A 54 13.58 -7.63 -1.51
CA LEU A 54 13.89 -6.78 -0.38
C LEU A 54 13.81 -5.28 -0.73
N ASP A 55 14.21 -4.88 -1.93
CA ASP A 55 14.23 -3.46 -2.32
C ASP A 55 12.81 -2.94 -2.44
N SER A 56 11.95 -3.67 -3.17
CA SER A 56 10.51 -3.39 -3.24
C SER A 56 9.83 -3.32 -1.86
N VAL A 57 10.14 -4.25 -0.95
CA VAL A 57 9.57 -4.25 0.42
C VAL A 57 9.99 -3.02 1.20
N VAL A 58 11.29 -2.73 1.25
CA VAL A 58 11.82 -1.60 2.03
C VAL A 58 11.37 -0.27 1.44
N ALA A 59 11.38 -0.14 0.12
CA ALA A 59 10.95 1.06 -0.58
C ALA A 59 9.45 1.36 -0.31
N ALA A 60 8.59 0.34 -0.40
CA ALA A 60 7.16 0.50 -0.16
C ALA A 60 6.89 0.94 1.29
N LEU A 61 7.44 0.22 2.27
CA LEU A 61 7.25 0.53 3.70
C LEU A 61 7.78 1.91 4.06
N THR A 62 8.99 2.25 3.61
CA THR A 62 9.65 3.52 3.94
C THR A 62 8.91 4.69 3.30
N HIS A 63 8.51 4.57 2.03
CA HIS A 63 7.80 5.64 1.35
C HIS A 63 6.36 5.79 1.84
N GLY A 64 5.66 4.69 2.13
CA GLY A 64 4.33 4.72 2.76
C GLY A 64 4.36 5.41 4.13
N TYR A 65 5.35 5.08 4.96
CA TYR A 65 5.57 5.75 6.24
C TYR A 65 5.90 7.25 6.07
N PHE A 66 6.77 7.59 5.12
CA PHE A 66 7.10 8.98 4.82
C PHE A 66 5.86 9.78 4.43
N LEU A 67 5.02 9.25 3.54
CA LEU A 67 3.77 9.89 3.14
C LEU A 67 2.83 10.03 4.34
N HIS A 68 2.70 9.02 5.19
CA HIS A 68 1.90 9.12 6.41
C HIS A 68 2.35 10.26 7.33
N LYS A 69 3.67 10.40 7.56
CA LYS A 69 4.23 11.45 8.44
C LYS A 69 4.17 12.85 7.84
N THR A 70 4.20 12.97 6.52
CA THR A 70 4.25 14.26 5.82
C THR A 70 2.89 14.71 5.27
N SER A 71 1.90 13.82 5.26
CA SER A 71 0.54 14.15 4.86
C SER A 71 -0.09 15.14 5.82
N SER A 72 -0.46 16.30 5.28
CA SER A 72 -1.24 17.31 6.02
C SER A 72 -2.74 17.04 5.97
N SER A 73 -3.19 16.09 5.14
CA SER A 73 -4.59 15.74 4.96
C SER A 73 -4.98 14.56 5.86
N SER A 74 -5.96 14.77 6.75
CA SER A 74 -6.56 13.69 7.54
C SER A 74 -7.50 12.79 6.71
N GLN A 75 -7.84 13.19 5.48
CA GLN A 75 -8.74 12.47 4.57
C GLN A 75 -8.02 11.51 3.61
N THR A 76 -6.69 11.43 3.69
CA THR A 76 -5.91 10.50 2.86
C THR A 76 -5.18 9.49 3.74
N LYS A 77 -5.50 8.21 3.58
CA LYS A 77 -4.77 7.12 4.25
C LYS A 77 -3.68 6.61 3.33
N CYS A 78 -2.45 6.53 3.83
CA CYS A 78 -1.30 6.04 3.08
C CYS A 78 -1.00 4.58 3.47
N LEU A 79 -0.99 3.67 2.50
CA LEU A 79 -0.88 2.23 2.71
C LEU A 79 0.29 1.66 1.91
N PRO A 80 1.37 1.17 2.54
CA PRO A 80 2.35 0.35 1.85
C PRO A 80 1.76 -1.05 1.59
N VAL A 81 1.75 -1.48 0.32
CA VAL A 81 1.22 -2.78 -0.09
C VAL A 81 2.34 -3.61 -0.69
N LEU A 82 2.53 -4.81 -0.15
CA LEU A 82 3.45 -5.80 -0.69
C LEU A 82 2.79 -6.53 -1.85
N ASN A 83 3.38 -6.42 -3.05
CA ASN A 83 2.84 -6.98 -4.28
C ASN A 83 3.13 -8.48 -4.40
N THR A 84 2.73 -9.25 -3.40
CA THR A 84 2.77 -10.70 -3.36
C THR A 84 1.63 -11.20 -2.48
N PRO A 85 1.03 -12.38 -2.76
CA PRO A 85 0.04 -12.94 -1.85
C PRO A 85 0.64 -13.18 -0.46
N LYS A 86 -0.12 -12.90 0.61
CA LYS A 86 0.34 -13.13 1.99
C LYS A 86 0.84 -14.56 2.21
N SER A 87 0.18 -15.53 1.57
CA SER A 87 0.54 -16.95 1.62
C SER A 87 1.91 -17.27 1.02
N GLN A 88 2.45 -16.42 0.14
CA GLN A 88 3.74 -16.61 -0.54
C GLN A 88 4.88 -15.81 0.10
N PHE A 89 4.59 -14.86 0.99
CA PHE A 89 5.62 -14.03 1.62
C PHE A 89 6.68 -14.83 2.39
N HIS A 90 6.34 -16.05 2.83
CA HIS A 90 7.30 -16.95 3.46
C HIS A 90 8.50 -17.32 2.57
N LEU A 91 8.37 -17.18 1.25
CA LEU A 91 9.43 -17.44 0.27
C LEU A 91 10.45 -16.29 0.16
N ARG A 92 10.15 -15.10 0.72
CA ARG A 92 11.04 -13.92 0.73
C ARG A 92 11.89 -13.92 1.99
N THR A 93 12.85 -14.83 2.04
CA THR A 93 13.62 -15.16 3.25
C THR A 93 14.48 -14.01 3.74
N ASP A 94 15.05 -13.21 2.83
CA ASP A 94 15.80 -11.99 3.09
C ASP A 94 14.94 -10.90 3.74
N SER A 95 13.77 -10.64 3.17
CA SER A 95 12.78 -9.69 3.66
C SER A 95 12.27 -10.10 5.03
N LYS A 96 11.92 -11.38 5.22
CA LYS A 96 11.53 -11.92 6.52
C LYS A 96 12.64 -11.81 7.55
N TYR A 97 13.87 -12.10 7.16
CA TYR A 97 15.01 -11.96 8.05
C TYR A 97 15.16 -10.52 8.51
N LEU A 98 15.14 -9.54 7.59
CA LEU A 98 15.23 -8.12 7.95
C LEU A 98 14.10 -7.67 8.87
N LEU A 99 12.85 -8.01 8.55
CA LEU A 99 11.68 -7.66 9.36
C LEU A 99 11.77 -8.24 10.77
N SER A 100 12.32 -9.46 10.91
CA SER A 100 12.55 -10.06 12.24
C SER A 100 13.57 -9.26 13.06
N GLN A 101 14.64 -8.75 12.41
CA GLN A 101 15.66 -7.94 13.09
C GLN A 101 15.13 -6.58 13.53
N THR A 102 14.14 -6.03 12.80
CA THR A 102 13.50 -4.76 13.16
C THR A 102 12.33 -4.94 14.11
N GLY A 103 11.87 -6.17 14.33
CA GLY A 103 10.69 -6.50 15.13
C GLY A 103 9.38 -6.02 14.50
N ILE A 104 9.34 -5.91 13.17
CA ILE A 104 8.11 -5.65 12.42
C ILE A 104 7.40 -6.99 12.24
N ASN A 105 6.15 -7.09 12.73
CA ASN A 105 5.35 -8.29 12.57
C ASN A 105 4.79 -8.37 11.14
N PRO A 106 5.08 -9.43 10.36
CA PRO A 106 4.50 -9.63 9.04
C PRO A 106 2.96 -9.63 9.02
N ASP A 107 2.31 -9.97 10.13
CA ASP A 107 0.85 -9.96 10.20
C ASP A 107 0.24 -8.56 10.08
N HIS A 108 1.01 -7.52 10.42
CA HIS A 108 0.57 -6.12 10.32
C HIS A 108 0.90 -5.50 8.96
N LEU A 109 1.54 -6.26 8.06
CA LEU A 109 1.80 -5.82 6.70
C LEU A 109 0.54 -6.02 5.85
N THR A 110 0.35 -5.12 4.90
CA THR A 110 -0.70 -5.24 3.89
C THR A 110 -0.13 -5.90 2.65
N PHE A 111 -0.80 -6.95 2.20
CA PHE A 111 -0.48 -7.68 0.99
C PHE A 111 -1.50 -7.36 -0.10
N LYS A 112 -1.17 -7.73 -1.35
CA LYS A 112 -2.04 -7.41 -2.48
C LYS A 112 -3.43 -8.08 -2.40
N ASP A 113 -3.55 -9.16 -1.65
CA ASP A 113 -4.79 -9.90 -1.41
C ASP A 113 -5.67 -9.28 -0.30
N ASP A 114 -5.14 -8.34 0.48
CA ASP A 114 -5.89 -7.65 1.56
C ASP A 114 -6.66 -6.41 1.05
N LEU A 115 -6.51 -6.03 -0.23
CA LEU A 115 -7.11 -4.81 -0.80
C LEU A 115 -7.56 -5.01 -2.25
N ASP A 116 -8.83 -4.68 -2.54
CA ASP A 116 -9.31 -4.59 -3.92
C ASP A 116 -8.95 -3.22 -4.53
N LEU A 117 -7.78 -3.15 -5.17
CA LEU A 117 -7.32 -1.94 -5.84
C LEU A 117 -8.23 -1.53 -7.02
N GLN A 118 -8.90 -2.48 -7.67
CA GLN A 118 -9.79 -2.17 -8.79
C GLN A 118 -11.06 -1.49 -8.31
N ASP A 119 -11.66 -1.98 -7.23
CA ASP A 119 -12.83 -1.34 -6.61
C ASP A 119 -12.49 0.08 -6.14
N LEU A 120 -11.35 0.28 -5.49
CA LEU A 120 -10.89 1.61 -5.07
C LEU A 120 -10.67 2.56 -6.26
N HIS A 121 -10.12 2.04 -7.37
CA HIS A 121 -9.95 2.79 -8.61
C HIS A 121 -11.29 3.19 -9.24
N LEU A 122 -12.22 2.24 -9.39
CA LEU A 122 -13.55 2.48 -9.95
C LEU A 122 -14.37 3.48 -9.13
N LYS A 123 -14.18 3.48 -7.80
CA LYS A 123 -14.79 4.46 -6.88
C LYS A 123 -14.09 5.82 -6.89
N GLY A 124 -13.00 6.01 -7.65
CA GLY A 124 -12.25 7.26 -7.71
C GLY A 124 -11.48 7.60 -6.42
N ARG A 125 -11.23 6.60 -5.57
CA ARG A 125 -10.61 6.76 -4.25
C ARG A 125 -9.14 6.38 -4.22
N LEU A 126 -8.62 5.75 -5.28
CA LEU A 126 -7.24 5.24 -5.36
C LEU A 126 -6.27 6.28 -5.94
N SER A 127 -5.19 6.53 -5.19
CA SER A 127 -3.92 7.08 -5.69
C SER A 127 -2.82 6.04 -5.56
N LEU A 128 -1.91 5.94 -6.54
CA LEU A 128 -0.81 4.98 -6.54
C LEU A 128 0.54 5.69 -6.64
N THR A 129 1.48 5.33 -5.76
CA THR A 129 2.91 5.50 -5.98
C THR A 129 3.52 4.16 -6.33
N LEU A 130 4.22 4.09 -7.46
CA LEU A 130 5.02 2.93 -7.82
C LEU A 130 6.44 3.11 -7.29
N VAL A 131 6.96 2.10 -6.62
CA VAL A 131 8.37 2.02 -6.22
C VAL A 131 9.02 0.82 -6.87
N ASP A 132 10.30 0.93 -7.23
CA ASP A 132 11.08 -0.21 -7.76
C ASP A 132 10.54 -0.83 -9.06
N HIS A 133 9.68 -0.08 -9.76
CA HIS A 133 9.23 -0.31 -11.13
C HIS A 133 8.53 0.95 -11.66
N ASN A 134 8.44 1.05 -12.99
CA ASN A 134 7.87 2.24 -13.64
C ASN A 134 6.65 1.98 -14.53
N VAL A 135 6.17 0.74 -14.67
CA VAL A 135 4.99 0.39 -15.46
C VAL A 135 4.13 -0.64 -14.74
N LEU A 136 2.82 -0.40 -14.66
CA LEU A 136 1.88 -1.43 -14.23
C LEU A 136 1.62 -2.41 -15.39
N ALA A 137 1.74 -3.70 -15.11
CA ALA A 137 1.50 -4.77 -16.05
C ALA A 137 0.37 -5.71 -15.56
N GLY A 138 -0.12 -6.56 -16.46
CA GLY A 138 -1.09 -7.60 -16.14
C GLY A 138 -2.36 -7.06 -15.49
N GLU A 139 -2.71 -7.60 -14.33
CA GLU A 139 -3.94 -7.29 -13.58
C GLU A 139 -4.02 -5.84 -13.09
N HIS A 140 -2.89 -5.15 -12.97
CA HIS A 140 -2.83 -3.76 -12.52
C HIS A 140 -2.78 -2.75 -13.66
N ALA A 141 -2.71 -3.19 -14.93
CA ALA A 141 -2.55 -2.28 -16.07
C ALA A 141 -3.68 -1.24 -16.20
N SER A 142 -4.91 -1.58 -15.80
CA SER A 142 -6.04 -0.63 -15.82
C SER A 142 -5.95 0.45 -14.73
N LEU A 143 -5.11 0.26 -13.71
CA LEU A 143 -4.93 1.20 -12.60
C LEU A 143 -3.98 2.36 -12.96
N GLU A 144 -3.45 2.40 -14.18
CA GLU A 144 -2.48 3.41 -14.64
C GLU A 144 -2.98 4.84 -14.44
N GLY A 145 -4.29 5.08 -14.59
CA GLY A 145 -4.91 6.39 -14.34
C GLY A 145 -4.88 6.85 -12.87
N SER A 146 -4.63 5.94 -11.93
CA SER A 146 -4.46 6.25 -10.50
C SER A 146 -3.01 6.54 -10.13
N VAL A 147 -2.03 6.34 -11.02
CA VAL A 147 -0.61 6.56 -10.68
C VAL A 147 -0.29 8.04 -10.62
N VAL A 148 0.13 8.50 -9.44
CA VAL A 148 0.48 9.90 -9.16
C VAL A 148 1.99 10.11 -9.03
N MET A 149 2.76 9.06 -8.76
CA MET A 149 4.21 9.12 -8.56
C MET A 149 4.89 7.80 -8.94
N VAL A 150 6.13 7.91 -9.40
CA VAL A 150 7.01 6.78 -9.72
C VAL A 150 8.39 7.09 -9.15
N ILE A 151 8.93 6.15 -8.38
CA ILE A 151 10.30 6.19 -7.85
C ILE A 151 10.96 4.88 -8.22
N ASP A 152 11.78 4.90 -9.26
CA ASP A 152 12.34 3.69 -9.83
C ASP A 152 13.77 3.92 -10.33
N HIS A 153 14.58 2.87 -10.25
CA HIS A 153 15.98 2.83 -10.67
C HIS A 153 16.21 1.93 -11.89
N HIS A 154 15.17 1.24 -12.39
CA HIS A 154 15.24 0.44 -13.60
C HIS A 154 15.23 1.28 -14.88
N GLN A 155 15.34 0.61 -16.03
CA GLN A 155 15.19 1.25 -17.32
C GLN A 155 13.80 1.88 -17.45
N LEU A 156 13.73 3.11 -17.96
CA LEU A 156 12.46 3.78 -18.23
C LEU A 156 11.71 3.06 -19.37
N GLU A 157 10.65 2.35 -19.00
CA GLU A 157 9.70 1.69 -19.91
C GLU A 157 8.41 2.52 -20.06
N ARG A 158 8.12 3.35 -19.06
CA ARG A 158 6.95 4.23 -19.05
C ARG A 158 7.02 5.22 -20.20
N LYS A 159 5.94 5.27 -20.98
CA LYS A 159 5.77 6.30 -22.01
C LYS A 159 5.61 7.67 -21.33
N PRO A 160 6.29 8.72 -21.80
CA PRO A 160 6.05 10.07 -21.31
C PRO A 160 4.57 10.42 -21.45
N CYS A 161 3.93 10.85 -20.36
CA CYS A 161 2.60 11.44 -20.44
C CYS A 161 2.72 12.73 -21.26
N ASP A 162 2.02 12.80 -22.39
CA ASP A 162 2.06 13.96 -23.28
C ASP A 162 1.30 15.11 -22.61
N ARG A 163 2.00 15.91 -21.79
CA ARG A 163 1.42 17.05 -21.06
C ARG A 163 1.06 18.24 -21.99
N SER A 164 1.17 18.05 -23.30
CA SER A 164 0.92 19.07 -24.33
C SER A 164 -0.56 19.19 -24.74
N ALA A 165 -1.47 18.40 -24.16
CA ALA A 165 -2.89 18.35 -24.51
C ALA A 165 -3.87 18.85 -23.42
N LEU A 166 -3.39 19.64 -22.44
CA LEU A 166 -4.25 20.35 -21.47
C LEU A 166 -4.32 21.84 -21.78
#